data_AF-A0A090S3Z8-F1
#
_entry.id   AF-A0A090S3Z8-F1
#
_cell.length_a   1.000
_cell.length_b   1.000
_cell.length_c   1.000
_cell.angle_alpha   90.00
_cell.angle_beta   90.00
_cell.angle_gamma   90.00
#
_symmetry.space_group_name_H-M   'P 1'
#
loop_
_entity.id
_entity.type
_entity.pdbx_description
1 polymer ?
#
loop_
_entity_poly.entity_id
_entity_poly.type
_entity_poly.pdbx_seq_one_letter_code
_entity_poly.pdbx_strand_id
1 'polypeptide(L)'
;MVETGDARETHHFATLVGYGANAVNPYLVIETMVELQRTKKLDPETSISELFENYRKSINGGLLKIFSKMGISTLQSYHGAQIFEALGISKSVVEKYFTGTVSRIQGLTIDDIAKEVLIRHRVGFPTREIPVQVLDVGGVYQWKQRGEKHLFNPETISLLQQSTRNKDYAQFKQYAKAVDDQGDNAATLRSQLDFVKNPAGSIPLEEVEPIESILKRFATGAMSFGSISYEAHSTLAVAMNRIGAKSNSGEGGEDPARFERKENGDWERSAIKQVASGRFGVTSYYLTNSEEIQIKMAQGAKPGEGGQLPGDKVDDWIGATRHSTPGVGLISPPPHHDIYSIEDLAQLIYDLKNANRAGRVNVKLVSEAGVGTIASGVAKAKADVVLIAGFDGGTGASPMSSIRHTGLPWELGLAETHQTLLKNGLRNRIVVQSDGQMKTPRDLAVATLLGAEEWGVATAALVVEGCIMMRKCHKNTCPVGIATQNKTLRERFDGRVEDVVTFFQYMAEGYVK
;
A
#
# COMPACT_ATOMS: atom_id res chain seq x y z
N MET A 1 -22.89 -25.88 7.81
CA MET A 1 -23.58 -24.60 7.48
C MET A 1 -23.41 -23.67 8.67
N VAL A 2 -23.09 -22.39 8.43
CA VAL A 2 -22.91 -21.37 9.48
C VAL A 2 -23.99 -20.31 9.32
N GLU A 3 -24.79 -20.10 10.36
CA GLU A 3 -25.75 -19.00 10.43
C GLU A 3 -25.17 -17.91 11.33
N THR A 4 -25.07 -16.67 10.83
CA THR A 4 -24.35 -15.62 11.55
C THR A 4 -24.89 -14.23 11.24
N GLY A 5 -24.90 -13.36 12.26
CA GLY A 5 -25.21 -11.94 12.11
C GLY A 5 -24.01 -11.08 11.73
N ASP A 6 -22.78 -11.60 11.86
CA ASP A 6 -21.55 -10.80 11.73
C ASP A 6 -20.93 -10.85 10.33
N ALA A 7 -21.23 -11.88 9.54
CA ALA A 7 -20.72 -12.02 8.17
C ALA A 7 -21.46 -11.07 7.22
N ARG A 8 -20.75 -10.07 6.71
CA ARG A 8 -21.32 -9.02 5.84
C ARG A 8 -20.44 -8.64 4.66
N GLU A 9 -19.12 -8.75 4.80
CA GLU A 9 -18.14 -8.43 3.75
C GLU A 9 -17.56 -9.71 3.13
N THR A 10 -17.08 -9.63 1.90
CA THR A 10 -16.50 -10.76 1.14
C THR A 10 -15.43 -11.53 1.91
N HIS A 11 -14.59 -10.82 2.68
CA HIS A 11 -13.57 -11.44 3.52
C HIS A 11 -14.17 -12.33 4.61
N HIS A 12 -15.29 -11.95 5.24
CA HIS A 12 -15.92 -12.78 6.29
C HIS A 12 -16.38 -14.13 5.72
N PHE A 13 -16.96 -14.13 4.52
CA PHE A 13 -17.35 -15.37 3.85
C PHE A 13 -16.14 -16.20 3.44
N ALA A 14 -15.10 -15.58 2.90
CA ALA A 14 -13.86 -16.27 2.55
C ALA A 14 -13.22 -16.91 3.78
N THR A 15 -13.17 -16.20 4.92
CA THR A 15 -12.66 -16.73 6.18
C THR A 15 -13.47 -17.94 6.64
N LEU A 16 -14.80 -17.82 6.71
CA LEU A 16 -15.66 -18.94 7.12
C LEU A 16 -15.47 -20.17 6.23
N VAL A 17 -15.44 -20.00 4.91
CA VAL A 17 -15.22 -21.10 3.96
C VAL A 17 -13.81 -21.69 4.09
N GLY A 18 -12.79 -20.84 4.19
CA GLY A 18 -11.38 -21.25 4.30
C GLY A 18 -11.08 -22.01 5.59
N TYR A 19 -11.90 -21.84 6.63
CA TYR A 19 -11.86 -22.59 7.89
C TYR A 19 -12.95 -23.66 8.02
N GLY A 20 -13.63 -24.02 6.93
CA GLY A 20 -14.43 -25.26 6.87
C GLY A 20 -15.94 -25.09 6.72
N ALA A 21 -16.50 -23.88 6.65
CA ALA A 21 -17.92 -23.69 6.39
C ALA A 21 -18.30 -24.08 4.95
N ASN A 22 -19.22 -25.04 4.79
CA ASN A 22 -19.75 -25.40 3.45
C ASN A 22 -20.76 -24.39 2.90
N ALA A 23 -21.43 -23.66 3.78
CA ALA A 23 -22.46 -22.67 3.43
C ALA A 23 -22.55 -21.64 4.55
N VAL A 24 -22.85 -20.39 4.19
CA VAL A 24 -23.00 -19.26 5.13
C VAL A 24 -24.35 -18.60 4.90
N ASN A 25 -25.15 -18.49 5.95
CA ASN A 25 -26.41 -17.75 5.98
C ASN A 25 -26.22 -16.44 6.79
N PRO A 26 -26.06 -15.28 6.13
CA PRO A 26 -25.85 -13.99 6.76
C PRO A 26 -27.19 -13.34 7.17
N TYR A 27 -27.95 -13.99 8.05
CA TYR A 27 -29.35 -13.65 8.31
C TYR A 27 -29.56 -12.17 8.68
N LEU A 28 -28.65 -11.58 9.46
CA LEU A 28 -28.81 -10.19 9.91
C LEU A 28 -28.62 -9.17 8.78
N VAL A 29 -27.79 -9.48 7.79
CA VAL A 29 -27.63 -8.62 6.60
C VAL A 29 -28.90 -8.64 5.76
N ILE A 30 -29.53 -9.81 5.65
CA ILE A 30 -30.80 -9.98 4.94
C ILE A 30 -31.89 -9.13 5.63
N GLU A 31 -32.05 -9.26 6.95
CA GLU A 31 -32.99 -8.44 7.72
C GLU A 31 -32.68 -6.93 7.62
N THR A 32 -31.40 -6.56 7.64
CA THR A 32 -30.97 -5.16 7.49
C THR A 32 -31.40 -4.60 6.12
N MET A 33 -31.27 -5.36 5.04
CA MET A 33 -31.72 -4.91 3.71
C MET A 33 -33.23 -4.70 3.66
N VAL A 34 -34.01 -5.60 4.26
CA VAL A 34 -35.47 -5.48 4.35
C VAL A 34 -35.87 -4.22 5.12
N GLU A 35 -35.23 -3.97 6.26
CA GLU A 35 -35.49 -2.79 7.08
C GLU A 35 -35.10 -1.48 6.38
N LEU A 36 -33.96 -1.46 5.69
CA LEU A 36 -33.52 -0.28 4.94
C LEU A 36 -34.44 0.00 3.73
N GLN A 37 -34.99 -1.03 3.09
CA GLN A 37 -36.03 -0.86 2.06
C GLN A 37 -37.32 -0.32 2.67
N ARG A 38 -37.79 -0.90 3.78
CA ARG A 38 -39.00 -0.48 4.50
C ARG A 38 -38.95 0.97 4.94
N THR A 39 -37.78 1.42 5.41
CA THR A 39 -37.52 2.80 5.86
C THR A 39 -37.13 3.76 4.74
N LYS A 40 -37.21 3.33 3.47
CA LYS A 40 -36.92 4.14 2.27
C LYS A 40 -35.50 4.74 2.27
N LYS A 41 -34.53 4.00 2.80
CA LYS A 41 -33.10 4.34 2.78
C LYS A 41 -32.38 3.79 1.55
N LEU A 42 -32.99 2.83 0.87
CA LEU A 42 -32.56 2.28 -0.41
C LEU A 42 -33.45 2.78 -1.54
N ASP A 43 -33.07 2.46 -2.78
CA ASP A 43 -33.84 2.81 -3.96
C ASP A 43 -35.26 2.21 -3.89
N PRO A 44 -36.32 3.04 -3.89
CA PRO A 44 -37.70 2.55 -3.76
C PRO A 44 -38.15 1.67 -4.92
N GLU A 45 -37.51 1.79 -6.09
CA GLU A 45 -37.86 1.03 -7.30
C GLU A 45 -37.26 -0.38 -7.31
N THR A 46 -36.24 -0.64 -6.48
CA THR A 46 -35.59 -1.95 -6.41
C THR A 46 -36.39 -2.92 -5.53
N SER A 47 -36.72 -4.09 -6.06
CA SER A 47 -37.43 -5.12 -5.28
C SER A 47 -36.53 -5.78 -4.22
N ILE A 48 -37.11 -6.28 -3.12
CA ILE A 48 -36.34 -6.98 -2.07
C ILE A 48 -35.59 -8.20 -2.64
N SER A 49 -36.23 -8.95 -3.54
CA SER A 49 -35.59 -10.10 -4.19
C SER A 49 -34.38 -9.70 -5.02
N GLU A 50 -34.44 -8.54 -5.68
CA GLU A 50 -33.33 -8.00 -6.45
C GLU A 50 -32.18 -7.52 -5.55
N LEU A 51 -32.49 -6.90 -4.41
CA LEU A 51 -31.48 -6.55 -3.40
C LEU A 51 -30.71 -7.79 -2.92
N PHE A 52 -31.42 -8.88 -2.63
CA PHE A 52 -30.80 -10.14 -2.20
C PHE A 52 -29.93 -10.74 -3.30
N GLU A 53 -30.40 -10.73 -4.55
CA GLU A 53 -29.63 -11.23 -5.68
C GLU A 53 -28.37 -10.40 -5.93
N ASN A 54 -28.47 -9.08 -5.85
CA ASN A 54 -27.35 -8.16 -6.01
C ASN A 54 -26.30 -8.36 -4.91
N TYR A 55 -26.73 -8.55 -3.66
CA TYR A 55 -25.84 -8.88 -2.55
C TYR A 55 -25.14 -10.23 -2.79
N ARG A 56 -25.90 -11.27 -3.13
CA ARG A 56 -25.36 -12.61 -3.42
C ARG A 56 -24.34 -12.58 -4.55
N LYS A 57 -24.67 -11.92 -5.67
CA LYS A 57 -23.78 -11.74 -6.82
C LYS A 57 -22.50 -11.01 -6.43
N SER A 58 -22.59 -9.97 -5.60
CA SER A 58 -21.44 -9.21 -5.11
C SER A 58 -20.52 -10.06 -4.22
N ILE A 59 -21.09 -10.85 -3.30
CA ILE A 59 -20.33 -11.78 -2.46
C ILE A 59 -19.66 -12.86 -3.31
N ASN A 60 -20.39 -13.47 -4.25
CA ASN A 60 -19.84 -14.50 -5.14
C ASN A 60 -18.69 -13.96 -5.99
N GLY A 61 -18.85 -12.78 -6.61
CA GLY A 61 -17.77 -12.13 -7.36
C GLY A 61 -16.57 -11.78 -6.48
N GLY A 62 -16.82 -11.35 -5.23
CA GLY A 62 -15.77 -11.10 -4.25
C GLY A 62 -15.01 -12.35 -3.79
N LEU A 63 -15.70 -13.47 -3.61
CA LEU A 63 -15.09 -14.76 -3.31
C LEU A 63 -14.19 -15.23 -4.45
N LEU A 64 -14.70 -15.21 -5.69
CA LEU A 64 -13.90 -15.56 -6.87
C LEU A 64 -12.65 -14.70 -6.98
N LYS A 65 -12.77 -13.40 -6.70
CA LYS A 65 -11.63 -12.48 -6.64
C LYS A 65 -10.62 -12.86 -5.56
N ILE A 66 -11.07 -13.23 -4.36
CA ILE A 66 -10.17 -13.67 -3.27
C ILE A 66 -9.44 -14.96 -3.67
N PHE A 67 -10.13 -15.93 -4.26
CA PHE A 67 -9.53 -17.20 -4.68
C PHE A 67 -8.45 -16.97 -5.75
N SER A 68 -8.75 -16.10 -6.73
CA SER A 68 -7.81 -15.81 -7.82
C SER A 68 -6.50 -15.15 -7.36
N LYS A 69 -6.46 -14.51 -6.18
CA LYS A 69 -5.22 -13.88 -5.66
C LYS A 69 -4.10 -14.88 -5.48
N MET A 70 -4.43 -16.14 -5.20
CA MET A 70 -3.49 -17.25 -5.05
C MET A 70 -3.58 -18.25 -6.21
N GLY A 71 -4.22 -17.87 -7.33
CA GLY A 71 -4.42 -18.76 -8.48
C GLY A 71 -5.40 -19.91 -8.24
N ILE A 72 -6.20 -19.87 -7.18
CA ILE A 72 -7.18 -20.93 -6.86
C ILE A 72 -8.44 -20.72 -7.71
N SER A 73 -8.81 -21.74 -8.48
CA SER A 73 -9.91 -21.66 -9.44
C SER A 73 -11.24 -22.25 -8.94
N THR A 74 -11.23 -23.04 -7.86
CA THR A 74 -12.44 -23.72 -7.37
C THR A 74 -12.70 -23.44 -5.89
N LEU A 75 -13.97 -23.31 -5.53
CA LEU A 75 -14.41 -23.21 -4.13
C LEU A 75 -14.00 -24.44 -3.32
N GLN A 76 -14.06 -25.63 -3.92
CA GLN A 76 -13.72 -26.89 -3.26
C GLN A 76 -12.23 -26.94 -2.86
N SER A 77 -11.33 -26.42 -3.70
CA SER A 77 -9.91 -26.31 -3.35
C SER A 77 -9.64 -25.26 -2.28
N TYR A 78 -10.45 -24.21 -2.20
CA TYR A 78 -10.31 -23.16 -1.20
C TYR A 78 -10.89 -23.56 0.17
N HIS A 79 -11.93 -24.40 0.18
CA HIS A 79 -12.60 -24.87 1.40
C HIS A 79 -11.61 -25.60 2.32
N GLY A 80 -11.48 -25.12 3.56
CA GLY A 80 -10.56 -25.70 4.55
C GLY A 80 -9.06 -25.47 4.28
N ALA A 81 -8.69 -24.76 3.21
CA ALA A 81 -7.28 -24.57 2.82
C ALA A 81 -6.51 -23.56 3.69
N GLN A 82 -7.21 -22.79 4.53
CA GLN A 82 -6.61 -21.81 5.45
C GLN A 82 -5.62 -20.83 4.76
N ILE A 83 -6.03 -20.24 3.63
CA ILE A 83 -5.24 -19.25 2.88
C ILE A 83 -5.27 -17.88 3.60
N PHE A 84 -4.80 -17.87 4.83
CA PHE A 84 -4.81 -16.74 5.74
C PHE A 84 -3.56 -16.77 6.62
N GLU A 85 -3.17 -15.60 7.10
CA GLU A 85 -2.19 -15.47 8.16
C GLU A 85 -2.84 -14.74 9.33
N ALA A 86 -2.68 -15.29 10.54
CA ALA A 86 -3.18 -14.68 11.76
C ALA A 86 -2.12 -13.72 12.34
N LEU A 87 -2.57 -12.55 12.75
CA LEU A 87 -1.74 -11.56 13.42
C LEU A 87 -2.40 -11.15 14.74
N GLY A 88 -1.69 -11.33 15.85
CA GLY A 88 -2.19 -10.97 17.18
C GLY A 88 -3.12 -12.00 17.81
N ILE A 89 -3.09 -13.26 17.38
CA ILE A 89 -3.84 -14.37 17.98
C ILE A 89 -2.87 -15.35 18.63
N SER A 90 -3.16 -15.77 19.87
CA SER A 90 -2.27 -16.66 20.62
C SER A 90 -2.07 -18.00 19.91
N LYS A 91 -0.88 -18.57 20.08
CA LYS A 91 -0.57 -19.89 19.52
C LYS A 91 -1.51 -20.97 20.05
N SER A 92 -1.91 -20.90 21.33
CA SER A 92 -2.85 -21.85 21.94
C SER A 92 -4.24 -21.83 21.30
N VAL A 93 -4.73 -20.67 20.87
CA VAL A 93 -5.99 -20.55 20.13
C VAL A 93 -5.83 -21.12 18.72
N VAL A 94 -4.77 -20.74 18.02
CA VAL A 94 -4.50 -21.24 16.66
C VAL A 94 -4.34 -22.76 16.64
N GLU A 95 -3.53 -23.33 17.51
CA GLU A 95 -3.30 -24.78 17.55
C GLU A 95 -4.56 -25.58 17.84
N LYS A 96 -5.47 -25.05 18.67
CA LYS A 96 -6.69 -25.75 19.07
C LYS A 96 -7.83 -25.60 18.06
N TYR A 97 -7.99 -24.42 17.46
CA TYR A 97 -9.19 -24.09 16.67
C TYR A 97 -8.90 -23.82 15.18
N PHE A 98 -7.66 -23.49 14.82
CA PHE A 98 -7.24 -23.10 13.47
C PHE A 98 -5.89 -23.73 13.09
N THR A 99 -5.74 -25.02 13.42
CA THR A 99 -4.45 -25.74 13.35
C THR A 99 -3.86 -25.64 11.95
N GLY A 100 -2.60 -25.21 11.86
CA GLY A 100 -1.87 -25.04 10.60
C GLY A 100 -1.77 -23.59 10.13
N THR A 101 -2.60 -22.68 10.64
CA THR A 101 -2.50 -21.25 10.32
C THR A 101 -1.23 -20.63 10.88
N VAL A 102 -0.53 -19.84 10.07
CA VAL A 102 0.66 -19.11 10.49
C VAL A 102 0.26 -17.98 11.46
N SER A 103 0.94 -17.89 12.61
CA SER A 103 0.81 -16.78 13.57
C SER A 103 2.19 -16.40 14.11
N ARG A 104 2.85 -15.43 13.45
CA ARG A 104 4.21 -14.98 13.81
C ARG A 104 4.21 -14.06 15.02
N ILE A 105 3.18 -13.26 15.17
CA ILE A 105 2.94 -12.41 16.36
C ILE A 105 1.73 -12.97 17.09
N GLN A 106 2.00 -13.54 18.26
CA GLN A 106 0.97 -14.02 19.17
C GLN A 106 0.22 -12.84 19.81
N GLY A 107 -0.92 -13.11 20.44
CA GLY A 107 -1.68 -12.07 21.13
C GLY A 107 -2.86 -12.67 21.86
N LEU A 108 -4.06 -12.29 21.44
CA LEU A 108 -5.33 -12.58 22.11
C LEU A 108 -5.49 -14.07 22.40
N THR A 109 -5.74 -14.37 23.68
CA THR A 109 -6.17 -15.68 24.14
C THR A 109 -7.69 -15.87 23.93
N ILE A 110 -8.20 -17.06 24.23
CA ILE A 110 -9.64 -17.32 24.13
C ILE A 110 -10.45 -16.42 25.07
N ASP A 111 -9.92 -16.12 26.25
CA ASP A 111 -10.58 -15.26 27.25
C ASP A 111 -10.58 -13.79 26.79
N ASP A 112 -9.52 -13.35 26.12
CA ASP A 112 -9.46 -12.00 25.54
C ASP A 112 -10.48 -11.84 24.41
N ILE A 113 -10.58 -12.83 23.51
CA ILE A 113 -11.59 -12.84 22.44
C ILE A 113 -13.00 -12.81 23.05
N ALA A 114 -13.26 -13.62 24.09
CA ALA A 114 -14.54 -13.62 24.79
C ALA A 114 -14.84 -12.25 25.41
N LYS A 115 -13.84 -11.60 26.01
CA LYS A 115 -13.96 -10.25 26.57
C LYS A 115 -14.31 -9.21 25.50
N GLU A 116 -13.68 -9.23 24.33
CA GLU A 116 -14.01 -8.32 23.22
C GLU A 116 -15.44 -8.52 22.70
N VAL A 117 -15.91 -9.77 22.63
CA VAL A 117 -17.29 -10.08 22.26
C VAL A 117 -18.26 -9.54 23.33
N LEU A 118 -17.95 -9.71 24.61
CA LEU A 118 -18.78 -9.21 25.72
C LEU A 118 -18.83 -7.68 25.77
N ILE A 119 -17.76 -6.97 25.41
CA ILE A 119 -17.76 -5.51 25.30
C ILE A 119 -18.79 -5.06 24.25
N ARG A 120 -18.75 -5.64 23.05
CA ARG A 120 -19.73 -5.35 21.98
C ARG A 120 -21.15 -5.74 22.39
N HIS A 121 -21.31 -6.87 23.07
CA HIS A 121 -22.60 -7.32 23.57
C HIS A 121 -23.22 -6.30 24.54
N ARG A 122 -22.44 -5.74 25.48
CA ARG A 122 -22.93 -4.72 26.44
C ARG A 122 -23.34 -3.41 25.78
N VAL A 123 -22.79 -3.09 24.60
CA VAL A 123 -23.22 -1.93 23.80
C VAL A 123 -24.59 -2.19 23.16
N GLY A 124 -24.79 -3.38 22.59
CA GLY A 124 -26.08 -3.77 21.99
C GLY A 124 -27.17 -4.03 23.03
N PHE A 125 -26.79 -4.56 24.20
CA PHE A 125 -27.67 -4.92 25.32
C PHE A 125 -27.24 -4.20 26.61
N PRO A 126 -27.43 -2.87 26.69
CA PRO A 126 -27.05 -2.11 27.87
C PRO A 126 -27.93 -2.47 29.07
N THR A 127 -27.35 -2.44 30.28
CA THR A 127 -28.08 -2.73 31.53
C THR A 127 -28.99 -1.58 31.98
N ARG A 128 -28.88 -0.42 31.35
CA ARG A 128 -29.73 0.75 31.55
C ARG A 128 -30.35 1.13 30.21
N GLU A 129 -31.60 1.59 30.24
CA GLU A 129 -32.25 2.11 29.04
C GLU A 129 -31.47 3.32 28.51
N ILE A 130 -31.10 3.25 27.23
CA ILE A 130 -30.48 4.35 26.49
C ILE A 130 -31.55 4.87 25.52
N PRO A 131 -31.90 6.17 25.53
CA PRO A 131 -33.03 6.71 24.77
C PRO A 131 -32.93 6.53 23.25
N VAL A 132 -31.71 6.43 22.72
CA VAL A 132 -31.45 6.28 21.28
C VAL A 132 -30.26 5.32 21.09
N GLN A 133 -30.53 4.15 20.50
CA GLN A 133 -29.48 3.25 20.04
C GLN A 133 -29.20 3.50 18.56
N VAL A 134 -28.11 4.21 18.27
CA VAL A 134 -27.58 4.37 16.92
C VAL A 134 -26.21 3.71 16.85
N LEU A 135 -25.89 3.16 15.67
CA LEU A 135 -24.55 2.65 15.41
C LEU A 135 -23.54 3.80 15.44
N ASP A 136 -22.33 3.51 15.93
CA ASP A 136 -21.24 4.46 15.88
C ASP A 136 -20.91 4.86 14.44
N VAL A 137 -20.47 6.12 14.26
CA VAL A 137 -20.08 6.68 12.95
C VAL A 137 -18.98 5.86 12.29
N GLY A 138 -18.14 5.22 13.11
CA GLY A 138 -16.92 4.55 12.69
C GLY A 138 -15.90 5.51 12.08
N GLY A 139 -14.88 4.94 11.46
CA GLY A 139 -13.72 5.65 10.92
C GLY A 139 -12.70 4.71 10.27
N VAL A 140 -12.94 3.40 10.24
CA VAL A 140 -12.05 2.37 9.68
C VAL A 140 -11.57 2.71 8.26
N TYR A 141 -12.48 3.14 7.39
CA TYR A 141 -12.20 3.40 5.97
C TYR A 141 -11.74 4.83 5.68
N GLN A 142 -12.15 5.78 6.51
CA GLN A 142 -11.85 7.19 6.37
C GLN A 142 -11.82 7.83 7.74
N TRP A 143 -10.82 8.69 7.98
CA TRP A 143 -10.74 9.45 9.22
C TRP A 143 -12.06 10.19 9.50
N LYS A 144 -12.52 10.05 10.75
CA LYS A 144 -13.63 10.79 11.34
C LYS A 144 -13.18 11.29 12.71
N GLN A 145 -13.67 12.46 13.11
CA GLN A 145 -13.26 13.07 14.39
C GLN A 145 -13.51 12.17 15.60
N ARG A 146 -14.61 11.37 15.58
CA ARG A 146 -14.98 10.40 16.63
C ARG A 146 -14.79 8.94 16.19
N GLY A 147 -14.03 8.68 15.14
CA GLY A 147 -13.79 7.33 14.61
C GLY A 147 -12.44 6.75 15.02
N GLU A 148 -12.05 5.65 14.38
CA GLU A 148 -10.73 5.05 14.54
C GLU A 148 -9.60 6.03 14.20
N LYS A 149 -8.44 5.83 14.83
CA LYS A 149 -7.25 6.66 14.61
C LYS A 149 -6.59 6.35 13.27
N HIS A 150 -6.05 7.39 12.64
CA HIS A 150 -5.28 7.30 11.38
C HIS A 150 -4.00 8.11 11.53
N LEU A 151 -2.87 7.54 11.11
CA LEU A 151 -1.57 8.23 11.12
C LEU A 151 -1.59 9.57 10.36
N PHE A 152 -2.32 9.59 9.23
CA PHE A 152 -2.68 10.84 8.58
C PHE A 152 -4.06 11.30 9.04
N ASN A 153 -4.07 12.44 9.71
CA ASN A 153 -5.24 13.15 10.18
C ASN A 153 -5.04 14.66 9.89
N PRO A 154 -6.06 15.52 10.11
CA PRO A 154 -5.93 16.94 9.78
C PRO A 154 -4.74 17.65 10.43
N GLU A 155 -4.36 17.27 11.65
CA GLU A 155 -3.22 17.85 12.36
C GLU A 155 -1.89 17.45 11.71
N THR A 156 -1.65 16.15 11.50
CA THR A 156 -0.39 15.67 10.91
C THR A 156 -0.21 16.14 9.46
N ILE A 157 -1.31 16.23 8.70
CA ILE A 157 -1.30 16.78 7.34
C ILE A 157 -0.89 18.25 7.37
N SER A 158 -1.52 19.06 8.23
CA SER A 158 -1.24 20.49 8.33
C SER A 158 0.20 20.75 8.78
N LEU A 159 0.69 20.03 9.79
CA LEU A 159 2.06 20.19 10.29
C LEU A 159 3.10 19.86 9.21
N LEU A 160 2.91 18.76 8.48
CA LEU A 160 3.83 18.36 7.41
C LEU A 160 3.87 19.40 6.28
N GLN A 161 2.70 19.81 5.78
CA GLN A 161 2.60 20.81 4.71
C GLN A 161 3.21 22.15 5.11
N GLN A 162 2.92 22.65 6.31
CA GLN A 162 3.45 23.93 6.77
C GLN A 162 4.96 23.87 7.02
N SER A 163 5.46 22.78 7.62
CA SER A 163 6.89 22.63 7.92
C SER A 163 7.76 22.69 6.68
N THR A 164 7.30 22.09 5.58
CA THR A 164 8.03 22.03 4.30
C THR A 164 7.90 23.33 3.54
N ARG A 165 6.68 23.89 3.47
CA ARG A 165 6.41 25.18 2.82
C ARG A 165 7.15 26.35 3.45
N ASN A 166 7.23 26.39 4.77
CA ASN A 166 7.87 27.47 5.53
C ASN A 166 9.35 27.19 5.82
N LYS A 167 9.87 26.03 5.42
CA LYS A 167 11.21 25.55 5.77
C LYS A 167 11.49 25.62 7.28
N ASP A 168 10.52 25.15 8.07
CA ASP A 168 10.57 25.08 9.52
C ASP A 168 10.80 23.63 10.00
N TYR A 169 12.07 23.32 10.30
CA TYR A 169 12.44 22.01 10.84
C TYR A 169 11.90 21.75 12.26
N ALA A 170 11.69 22.81 13.07
CA ALA A 170 11.11 22.64 14.39
C ALA A 170 9.65 22.18 14.29
N GLN A 171 8.90 22.73 13.34
CA GLN A 171 7.55 22.27 13.02
C GLN A 171 7.55 20.86 12.42
N PHE A 172 8.56 20.49 11.62
CA PHE A 172 8.71 19.10 11.14
C PHE A 172 8.91 18.11 12.29
N LYS A 173 9.70 18.47 13.31
CA LYS A 173 9.84 17.64 14.52
C LYS A 173 8.52 17.48 15.28
N GLN A 174 7.67 18.51 15.31
CA GLN A 174 6.32 18.41 15.87
C GLN A 174 5.46 17.43 15.06
N TYR A 175 5.53 17.49 13.72
CA TYR A 175 4.89 16.50 12.85
C TYR A 175 5.37 15.07 13.14
N ALA A 176 6.68 14.86 13.17
CA ALA A 176 7.26 13.53 13.40
C ALA A 176 6.83 12.98 14.75
N LYS A 177 6.90 13.79 15.81
CA LYS A 177 6.39 13.44 17.13
C LYS A 177 4.90 13.11 17.12
N ALA A 178 4.07 13.92 16.46
CA ALA A 178 2.64 13.68 16.38
C ALA A 178 2.31 12.36 15.67
N VAL A 179 3.08 11.94 14.67
CA VAL A 179 2.93 10.65 13.99
C VAL A 179 3.42 9.51 14.87
N ASP A 180 4.60 9.64 15.47
CA ASP A 180 5.23 8.59 16.28
C ASP A 180 4.42 8.31 17.56
N ASP A 181 3.92 9.35 18.24
CA ASP A 181 3.06 9.22 19.43
C ASP A 181 1.67 8.60 19.11
N GLN A 182 1.19 8.74 17.87
CA GLN A 182 -0.06 8.12 17.43
C GLN A 182 0.08 6.61 17.22
N GLY A 183 1.30 6.10 17.06
CA GLY A 183 1.57 4.68 16.84
C GLY A 183 0.89 3.80 17.87
N ASP A 184 0.90 4.19 19.15
CA ASP A 184 0.33 3.39 20.25
C ASP A 184 -1.20 3.28 20.21
N ASN A 185 -1.87 4.26 19.59
CA ASN A 185 -3.33 4.27 19.43
C ASN A 185 -3.79 3.71 18.06
N ALA A 186 -2.85 3.40 17.17
CA ALA A 186 -3.06 2.90 15.81
C ALA A 186 -2.00 1.82 15.49
N ALA A 187 -1.78 0.92 16.44
CA ALA A 187 -0.63 0.02 16.62
C ALA A 187 0.02 -0.47 15.32
N THR A 188 0.98 0.30 14.81
CA THR A 188 2.00 -0.21 13.91
C THR A 188 3.01 -1.01 14.72
N LEU A 189 3.52 -2.13 14.20
CA LEU A 189 4.46 -2.96 14.94
C LEU A 189 5.70 -2.18 15.37
N ARG A 190 6.23 -1.32 14.49
CA ARG A 190 7.36 -0.47 14.79
C ARG A 190 7.14 0.51 15.95
N SER A 191 5.92 0.88 16.33
CA SER A 191 5.72 1.77 17.49
C SER A 191 5.99 1.05 18.81
N GLN A 192 5.92 -0.28 18.83
CA GLN A 192 6.20 -1.11 20.00
C GLN A 192 7.70 -1.38 20.21
N LEU A 193 8.56 -0.84 19.35
CA LEU A 193 10.00 -0.96 19.44
C LEU A 193 10.58 0.30 20.10
N ASP A 194 11.65 0.15 20.88
CA ASP A 194 12.41 1.30 21.37
C ASP A 194 13.89 1.13 21.03
N PHE A 195 14.59 2.24 20.87
CA PHE A 195 16.02 2.22 20.58
C PHE A 195 16.79 2.12 21.89
N VAL A 196 17.51 1.01 22.04
CA VAL A 196 18.45 0.86 23.16
C VAL A 196 19.67 1.74 22.89
N LYS A 197 19.93 2.68 23.80
CA LYS A 197 21.09 3.56 23.71
C LYS A 197 22.39 2.73 23.71
N ASN A 198 23.32 3.10 22.84
CA ASN A 198 24.63 2.48 22.81
C ASN A 198 25.38 2.75 24.13
N PRO A 199 25.85 1.72 24.87
CA PRO A 199 26.65 1.92 26.08
C PRO A 199 27.93 2.73 25.88
N ALA A 200 28.48 2.75 24.65
CA ALA A 200 29.64 3.54 24.28
C ALA A 200 29.37 5.05 24.14
N GLY A 201 28.11 5.48 24.23
CA GLY A 201 27.69 6.88 24.05
C GLY A 201 27.34 7.23 22.60
N SER A 202 26.93 8.48 22.38
CA SER A 202 26.69 9.05 21.05
C SER A 202 28.01 9.48 20.41
N ILE A 203 28.07 9.38 19.08
CA ILE A 203 29.17 9.94 18.29
C ILE A 203 28.86 11.39 17.87
N PRO A 204 29.88 12.22 17.57
CA PRO A 204 29.69 13.53 16.97
C PRO A 204 29.00 13.43 15.60
N LEU A 205 28.19 14.44 15.23
CA LEU A 205 27.44 14.44 13.97
C LEU A 205 28.34 14.47 12.74
N GLU A 206 29.54 15.06 12.87
CA GLU A 206 30.57 15.09 11.84
C GLU A 206 31.16 13.72 11.49
N GLU A 207 30.99 12.71 12.36
CA GLU A 207 31.39 11.33 12.07
C GLU A 207 30.30 10.53 11.34
N VAL A 208 29.07 11.06 11.29
CA VAL A 208 27.94 10.41 10.60
C VAL A 208 28.06 10.65 9.10
N GLU A 209 27.59 9.70 8.28
CA GLU A 209 27.61 9.87 6.82
C GLU A 209 26.86 11.14 6.37
N PRO A 210 27.34 11.85 5.33
CA PRO A 210 26.69 13.07 4.86
C PRO A 210 25.25 12.83 4.38
N ILE A 211 24.38 13.83 4.59
CA ILE A 211 22.97 13.78 4.18
C ILE A 211 22.85 13.52 2.67
N GLU A 212 23.73 14.07 1.85
CA GLU A 212 23.76 13.88 0.40
C GLU A 212 23.98 12.41 0.00
N SER A 213 24.64 11.60 0.84
CA SER A 213 24.77 10.15 0.66
C SER A 213 23.46 9.44 0.98
N ILE A 214 22.81 9.84 2.07
CA ILE A 214 21.56 9.26 2.56
C ILE A 214 20.42 9.55 1.58
N LEU A 215 20.37 10.76 1.01
CA LEU A 215 19.32 11.18 0.07
C LEU A 215 19.21 10.23 -1.13
N LYS A 216 20.33 9.68 -1.61
CA LYS A 216 20.37 8.73 -2.74
C LYS A 216 19.66 7.41 -2.47
N ARG A 217 19.42 7.07 -1.21
CA ARG A 217 18.75 5.84 -0.77
C ARG A 217 17.22 5.97 -0.77
N PHE A 218 16.68 7.17 -0.99
CA PHE A 218 15.24 7.37 -1.12
C PHE A 218 14.75 7.10 -2.54
N ALA A 219 13.55 6.54 -2.62
CA ALA A 219 12.73 6.54 -3.81
C ALA A 219 11.33 7.09 -3.51
N THR A 220 10.77 7.92 -4.40
CA THR A 220 9.31 8.13 -4.37
C THR A 220 8.61 6.89 -4.90
N GLY A 221 7.51 6.49 -4.25
CA GLY A 221 6.81 5.26 -4.62
C GLY A 221 6.21 5.30 -6.03
N ALA A 222 6.01 4.12 -6.60
CA ALA A 222 5.46 3.92 -7.94
C ALA A 222 3.99 4.37 -8.05
N MET A 223 3.77 5.60 -8.51
CA MET A 223 2.44 6.21 -8.66
C MET A 223 2.23 6.60 -10.11
N SER A 224 1.30 5.93 -10.80
CA SER A 224 1.20 6.06 -12.26
C SER A 224 0.70 7.42 -12.72
N PHE A 225 1.27 7.91 -13.82
CA PHE A 225 0.62 8.93 -14.64
C PHE A 225 -0.76 8.41 -15.08
N GLY A 226 -1.81 9.17 -14.77
CA GLY A 226 -3.21 8.74 -14.84
C GLY A 226 -3.82 8.57 -13.45
N SER A 227 -3.15 7.87 -12.53
CA SER A 227 -3.57 7.83 -11.13
C SER A 227 -3.39 9.20 -10.47
N ILE A 228 -2.22 9.81 -10.69
CA ILE A 228 -1.94 11.21 -10.35
C ILE A 228 -1.81 12.05 -11.63
N SER A 229 -1.97 13.36 -11.48
CA SER A 229 -1.85 14.35 -12.53
C SER A 229 -0.41 14.43 -13.05
N TYR A 230 -0.24 15.01 -14.23
CA TYR A 230 1.09 15.28 -14.79
C TYR A 230 1.91 16.16 -13.82
N GLU A 231 1.28 17.19 -13.27
CA GLU A 231 1.92 18.19 -12.43
C GLU A 231 2.49 17.58 -11.15
N ALA A 232 1.71 16.75 -10.44
CA ALA A 232 2.20 16.01 -9.28
C ALA A 232 3.30 15.02 -9.68
N HIS A 233 3.10 14.28 -10.77
CA HIS A 233 4.06 13.27 -11.20
C HIS A 233 5.42 13.88 -11.61
N SER A 234 5.42 15.00 -12.33
CA SER A 234 6.65 15.66 -12.78
C SER A 234 7.32 16.41 -11.63
N THR A 235 6.55 16.99 -10.70
CA THR A 235 7.08 17.66 -9.49
C THR A 235 7.91 16.67 -8.65
N LEU A 236 7.38 15.48 -8.37
CA LEU A 236 8.16 14.42 -7.71
C LEU A 236 9.42 14.05 -8.50
N ALA A 237 9.32 13.93 -9.83
CA ALA A 237 10.48 13.53 -10.63
C ALA A 237 11.60 14.57 -10.58
N VAL A 238 11.26 15.85 -10.75
CA VAL A 238 12.22 16.95 -10.67
C VAL A 238 12.83 17.02 -9.26
N ALA A 239 12.01 16.93 -8.21
CA ALA A 239 12.49 16.99 -6.83
C ALA A 239 13.52 15.91 -6.53
N MET A 240 13.22 14.65 -6.87
CA MET A 240 14.13 13.53 -6.62
C MET A 240 15.41 13.63 -7.45
N ASN A 241 15.30 14.05 -8.71
CA ASN A 241 16.46 14.26 -9.57
C ASN A 241 17.39 15.37 -9.04
N ARG A 242 16.86 16.45 -8.46
CA ARG A 242 17.66 17.54 -7.86
C ARG A 242 18.51 17.09 -6.67
N ILE A 243 18.02 16.11 -5.89
CA ILE A 243 18.73 15.59 -4.70
C ILE A 243 19.50 14.29 -4.98
N GLY A 244 19.57 13.84 -6.23
CA GLY A 244 20.22 12.58 -6.61
C GLY A 244 19.52 11.33 -6.09
N ALA A 245 18.27 11.47 -5.64
CA ALA A 245 17.39 10.37 -5.25
C ALA A 245 16.61 9.88 -6.47
N LYS A 246 15.70 8.92 -6.27
CA LYS A 246 14.98 8.28 -7.38
C LYS A 246 13.49 8.57 -7.32
N SER A 247 12.87 8.81 -8.47
CA SER A 247 11.41 8.78 -8.61
C SER A 247 10.98 7.62 -9.50
N ASN A 248 9.74 7.15 -9.35
CA ASN A 248 9.23 5.98 -10.05
C ASN A 248 8.00 6.32 -10.92
N SER A 249 8.03 5.92 -12.20
CA SER A 249 6.96 6.21 -13.17
C SER A 249 5.60 5.58 -12.84
N GLY A 250 5.60 4.53 -12.01
CA GLY A 250 4.46 3.64 -11.87
C GLY A 250 4.09 2.92 -13.16
N GLU A 251 2.95 2.22 -13.13
CA GLU A 251 2.47 1.31 -14.17
C GLU A 251 1.83 1.99 -15.40
N GLY A 252 1.97 3.31 -15.54
CA GLY A 252 1.21 4.11 -16.51
C GLY A 252 1.94 4.47 -17.80
N GLY A 253 3.17 3.99 -17.98
CA GLY A 253 4.09 4.54 -18.97
C GLY A 253 4.65 5.90 -18.56
N GLU A 254 5.45 6.50 -19.43
CA GLU A 254 5.96 7.85 -19.24
C GLU A 254 6.10 8.53 -20.60
N ASP A 255 5.66 9.78 -20.69
CA ASP A 255 5.76 10.56 -21.91
C ASP A 255 7.24 10.76 -22.30
N PRO A 256 7.67 10.36 -23.51
CA PRO A 256 9.03 10.57 -24.01
C PRO A 256 9.51 12.02 -23.97
N ALA A 257 8.61 13.00 -24.02
CA ALA A 257 8.96 14.43 -23.88
C ALA A 257 9.65 14.74 -22.55
N ARG A 258 9.47 13.90 -21.52
CA ARG A 258 10.11 14.07 -20.20
C ARG A 258 11.57 13.59 -20.17
N PHE A 259 12.03 12.89 -21.21
CA PHE A 259 13.37 12.27 -21.20
C PHE A 259 14.48 13.26 -21.48
N GLU A 260 14.18 14.36 -22.16
CA GLU A 260 15.11 15.47 -22.34
C GLU A 260 15.13 16.37 -21.10
N ARG A 261 16.31 16.93 -20.82
CA ARG A 261 16.44 17.94 -19.76
C ARG A 261 15.88 19.26 -20.26
N LYS A 262 15.18 19.97 -19.39
CA LYS A 262 14.71 21.32 -19.67
C LYS A 262 15.88 22.30 -19.68
N GLU A 263 15.68 23.45 -20.32
CA GLU A 263 16.68 24.52 -20.40
C GLU A 263 17.13 25.02 -19.02
N ASN A 264 16.26 24.99 -18.02
CA ASN A 264 16.56 25.37 -16.64
C ASN A 264 17.36 24.29 -15.86
N GLY A 265 17.72 23.17 -16.49
CA GLY A 265 18.44 22.05 -15.90
C GLY A 265 17.56 21.02 -15.18
N ASP A 266 16.27 21.30 -14.98
CA ASP A 266 15.34 20.35 -14.40
C ASP A 266 15.11 19.16 -15.34
N TRP A 267 14.86 18.02 -14.71
CA TRP A 267 14.62 16.78 -15.44
C TRP A 267 13.34 16.13 -14.92
N GLU A 268 12.36 15.99 -15.80
CA GLU A 268 11.08 15.37 -15.44
C GLU A 268 11.11 13.85 -15.61
N ARG A 269 12.18 13.28 -16.15
CA ARG A 269 12.35 11.84 -16.31
C ARG A 269 12.38 11.14 -14.94
N SER A 270 11.53 10.14 -14.74
CA SER A 270 11.65 9.29 -13.55
C SER A 270 12.85 8.34 -13.66
N ALA A 271 13.69 8.27 -12.63
CA ALA A 271 14.87 7.40 -12.63
C ALA A 271 14.49 5.91 -12.63
N ILE A 272 13.39 5.55 -11.99
CA ILE A 272 12.83 4.19 -11.95
C ILE A 272 11.65 4.09 -12.92
N LYS A 273 11.69 3.07 -13.78
CA LYS A 273 10.64 2.75 -14.74
C LYS A 273 9.99 1.42 -14.36
N GLN A 274 8.67 1.37 -14.25
CA GLN A 274 7.96 0.17 -13.80
C GLN A 274 7.47 -0.69 -14.98
N VAL A 275 7.74 -1.99 -14.90
CA VAL A 275 7.18 -3.02 -15.75
C VAL A 275 6.14 -3.79 -14.92
N ALA A 276 4.86 -3.56 -15.21
CA ALA A 276 3.72 -4.21 -14.56
C ALA A 276 2.94 -5.07 -15.55
N SER A 277 2.02 -5.89 -15.06
CA SER A 277 1.26 -6.88 -15.85
C SER A 277 0.61 -6.35 -17.14
N GLY A 278 0.09 -5.12 -17.12
CA GLY A 278 -0.53 -4.50 -18.30
C GLY A 278 0.44 -4.00 -19.38
N ARG A 279 1.75 -3.92 -19.08
CA ARG A 279 2.81 -3.40 -19.98
C ARG A 279 2.51 -2.03 -20.61
N PHE A 280 1.67 -1.21 -19.97
CA PHE A 280 1.29 0.10 -20.48
C PHE A 280 2.52 1.00 -20.65
N GLY A 281 2.70 1.53 -21.86
CA GLY A 281 3.80 2.43 -22.21
C GLY A 281 5.20 1.80 -22.13
N VAL A 282 5.32 0.48 -21.99
CA VAL A 282 6.61 -0.21 -21.96
C VAL A 282 7.13 -0.37 -23.39
N THR A 283 8.11 0.45 -23.74
CA THR A 283 8.80 0.45 -25.04
C THR A 283 10.31 0.33 -24.85
N SER A 284 11.06 0.01 -25.90
CA SER A 284 12.54 0.01 -25.83
C SER A 284 13.07 1.38 -25.38
N TYR A 285 12.54 2.48 -25.93
CA TYR A 285 12.95 3.84 -25.56
C TYR A 285 12.63 4.16 -24.10
N TYR A 286 11.48 3.72 -23.58
CA TYR A 286 11.11 3.84 -22.18
C TYR A 286 12.09 3.08 -21.26
N LEU A 287 12.44 1.83 -21.60
CA LEU A 287 13.33 0.99 -20.80
C LEU A 287 14.78 1.50 -20.80
N THR A 288 15.27 2.03 -21.92
CA THR A 288 16.62 2.60 -22.01
C THR A 288 16.73 3.93 -21.25
N ASN A 289 15.63 4.67 -21.08
CA ASN A 289 15.59 5.92 -20.31
C ASN A 289 15.29 5.71 -18.81
N SER A 290 16.02 4.79 -18.18
CA SER A 290 15.93 4.50 -16.75
C SER A 290 17.29 4.19 -16.14
N GLU A 291 17.45 4.47 -14.84
CA GLU A 291 18.55 3.96 -14.02
C GLU A 291 18.17 2.64 -13.34
N GLU A 292 16.87 2.39 -13.17
CA GLU A 292 16.35 1.17 -12.58
C GLU A 292 15.02 0.78 -13.24
N ILE A 293 14.83 -0.50 -13.50
CA ILE A 293 13.60 -1.07 -14.00
C ILE A 293 12.97 -1.91 -12.89
N GLN A 294 11.75 -1.55 -12.47
CA GLN A 294 11.03 -2.26 -11.42
C GLN A 294 9.99 -3.20 -11.99
N ILE A 295 10.18 -4.51 -11.82
CA ILE A 295 9.15 -5.53 -12.03
C ILE A 295 8.17 -5.46 -10.86
N LYS A 296 6.92 -5.09 -11.15
CA LYS A 296 5.86 -4.97 -10.14
C LYS A 296 5.08 -6.26 -10.00
N MET A 297 5.54 -7.18 -9.16
CA MET A 297 4.78 -8.40 -8.86
C MET A 297 3.49 -8.08 -8.11
N ALA A 298 3.55 -7.18 -7.13
CA ALA A 298 2.39 -6.79 -6.33
C ALA A 298 2.54 -5.38 -5.71
N GLN A 299 1.47 -4.91 -5.06
CA GLN A 299 1.48 -3.72 -4.21
C GLN A 299 0.66 -3.96 -2.94
N GLY A 300 1.07 -3.36 -1.82
CA GLY A 300 0.46 -3.61 -0.51
C GLY A 300 -1.05 -3.38 -0.42
N ALA A 301 -1.57 -2.38 -1.15
CA ALA A 301 -2.99 -2.03 -1.11
C ALA A 301 -3.93 -3.05 -1.80
N LYS A 302 -3.37 -3.94 -2.62
CA LYS A 302 -4.10 -4.99 -3.37
C LYS A 302 -3.16 -6.07 -3.91
N PRO A 303 -2.52 -6.87 -3.04
CA PRO A 303 -1.76 -8.04 -3.46
C PRO A 303 -2.70 -9.04 -4.15
N GLY A 304 -2.16 -9.75 -5.15
CA GLY A 304 -2.92 -10.72 -5.95
C GLY A 304 -3.90 -10.09 -6.96
N GLU A 305 -3.84 -8.78 -7.19
CA GLU A 305 -4.68 -8.07 -8.16
C GLU A 305 -3.87 -7.09 -9.03
N GLY A 306 -4.41 -6.75 -10.19
CA GLY A 306 -3.80 -5.80 -11.13
C GLY A 306 -4.05 -4.32 -10.81
N GLY A 307 -3.36 -3.48 -11.58
CA GLY A 307 -3.60 -2.05 -11.70
C GLY A 307 -5.05 -1.73 -12.06
N GLN A 308 -5.55 -0.58 -11.61
CA GLN A 308 -6.91 -0.12 -11.92
C GLN A 308 -6.88 1.38 -12.19
N LEU A 309 -7.33 1.78 -13.37
CA LEU A 309 -7.56 3.17 -13.73
C LEU A 309 -8.99 3.33 -14.29
N PRO A 310 -9.87 4.05 -13.59
CA PRO A 310 -11.20 4.39 -14.09
C PRO A 310 -11.16 5.09 -15.46
N GLY A 311 -12.11 4.78 -16.34
CA GLY A 311 -12.11 5.25 -17.74
C GLY A 311 -12.24 6.77 -17.88
N ASP A 312 -12.91 7.42 -16.93
CA ASP A 312 -13.01 8.88 -16.84
C ASP A 312 -11.66 9.57 -16.52
N LYS A 313 -10.63 8.79 -16.17
CA LYS A 313 -9.24 9.25 -16.00
C LYS A 313 -8.34 8.86 -17.19
N VAL A 314 -8.88 8.24 -18.23
CA VAL A 314 -8.16 7.87 -19.44
C VAL A 314 -8.50 8.90 -20.51
N ASP A 315 -7.91 10.09 -20.41
CA ASP A 315 -8.01 11.10 -21.47
C ASP A 315 -7.13 10.73 -22.67
N ASP A 316 -7.12 11.57 -23.72
CA ASP A 316 -6.34 11.30 -24.93
C ASP A 316 -4.83 11.15 -24.66
N TRP A 317 -4.30 11.91 -23.70
CA TRP A 317 -2.88 11.86 -23.37
C TRP A 317 -2.52 10.59 -22.61
N ILE A 318 -3.35 10.19 -21.64
CA ILE A 318 -3.22 8.91 -20.94
C ILE A 318 -3.40 7.75 -21.92
N GLY A 319 -4.41 7.81 -22.79
CA GLY A 319 -4.66 6.83 -23.84
C GLY A 319 -3.43 6.63 -24.73
N ALA A 320 -2.88 7.72 -25.26
CA ALA A 320 -1.68 7.70 -26.10
C ALA A 320 -0.46 7.14 -25.37
N THR A 321 -0.18 7.61 -24.15
CA THR A 321 0.98 7.16 -23.33
C THR A 321 0.92 5.66 -23.04
N ARG A 322 -0.29 5.11 -22.86
CA ARG A 322 -0.52 3.70 -22.54
C ARG A 322 -0.75 2.81 -23.75
N HIS A 323 -0.83 3.39 -24.95
CA HIS A 323 -1.27 2.70 -26.17
C HIS A 323 -2.65 2.04 -25.97
N SER A 324 -3.58 2.79 -25.38
CA SER A 324 -4.92 2.34 -25.01
C SER A 324 -6.00 3.29 -25.54
N THR A 325 -7.25 2.84 -25.53
CA THR A 325 -8.39 3.63 -26.02
C THR A 325 -8.83 4.68 -24.97
N PRO A 326 -8.88 5.98 -25.33
CA PRO A 326 -9.43 7.02 -24.46
C PRO A 326 -10.85 6.70 -23.97
N GLY A 327 -11.16 7.05 -22.72
CA GLY A 327 -12.45 6.84 -22.06
C GLY A 327 -12.70 5.41 -21.56
N VAL A 328 -11.87 4.43 -21.92
CA VAL A 328 -12.05 3.03 -21.52
C VAL A 328 -11.30 2.75 -20.21
N GLY A 329 -12.00 2.16 -19.23
CA GLY A 329 -11.39 1.76 -17.97
C GLY A 329 -10.30 0.70 -18.17
N LEU A 330 -9.16 0.88 -17.51
CA LEU A 330 -8.02 -0.02 -17.61
C LEU A 330 -7.90 -0.85 -16.33
N ILE A 331 -8.22 -2.14 -16.42
CA ILE A 331 -8.00 -3.12 -15.36
C ILE A 331 -6.90 -4.04 -15.87
N SER A 332 -5.70 -3.95 -15.29
CA SER A 332 -4.60 -4.82 -15.69
C SER A 332 -4.87 -6.27 -15.27
N PRO A 333 -4.35 -7.26 -16.02
CA PRO A 333 -4.35 -8.64 -15.55
C PRO A 333 -3.71 -8.74 -14.15
N PRO A 334 -4.21 -9.62 -13.25
CA PRO A 334 -3.53 -9.84 -11.97
C PRO A 334 -2.10 -10.38 -12.11
N PRO A 335 -1.82 -11.43 -12.91
CA PRO A 335 -0.46 -11.91 -13.10
C PRO A 335 0.24 -11.17 -14.25
N HIS A 336 1.56 -11.22 -14.24
CA HIS A 336 2.36 -11.04 -15.44
C HIS A 336 2.20 -12.29 -16.32
N HIS A 337 1.77 -12.15 -17.57
CA HIS A 337 1.53 -13.29 -18.45
C HIS A 337 2.81 -13.98 -18.96
N ASP A 338 3.96 -13.38 -18.67
CA ASP A 338 5.31 -13.87 -18.92
C ASP A 338 6.05 -14.22 -17.61
N ILE A 339 5.32 -14.36 -16.48
CA ILE A 339 5.87 -14.82 -15.19
C ILE A 339 4.88 -15.78 -14.53
N TYR A 340 5.05 -17.08 -14.73
CA TYR A 340 4.27 -18.11 -14.05
C TYR A 340 5.09 -18.94 -13.04
N SER A 341 6.39 -18.69 -12.99
CA SER A 341 7.35 -19.41 -12.17
C SER A 341 8.56 -18.52 -11.87
N ILE A 342 9.50 -19.01 -11.05
CA ILE A 342 10.70 -18.25 -10.69
C ILE A 342 11.69 -18.18 -11.86
N GLU A 343 11.71 -19.19 -12.71
CA GLU A 343 12.50 -19.25 -13.94
C GLU A 343 11.98 -18.27 -15.00
N ASP A 344 10.66 -18.07 -15.09
CA ASP A 344 10.09 -17.04 -15.96
C ASP A 344 10.45 -15.63 -15.46
N LEU A 345 10.46 -15.41 -14.13
CA LEU A 345 10.95 -14.16 -13.56
C LEU A 345 12.42 -13.94 -13.91
N ALA A 346 13.25 -14.99 -13.85
CA ALA A 346 14.65 -14.92 -14.25
C ALA A 346 14.81 -14.57 -15.73
N GLN A 347 13.95 -15.11 -16.60
CA GLN A 347 13.94 -14.75 -18.02
C GLN A 347 13.57 -13.28 -18.22
N LEU A 348 12.54 -12.76 -17.55
CA LEU A 348 12.20 -11.34 -17.66
C LEU A 348 13.34 -10.44 -17.13
N ILE A 349 13.98 -10.80 -16.02
CA ILE A 349 15.15 -10.07 -15.51
C ILE A 349 16.26 -10.05 -16.57
N TYR A 350 16.52 -11.18 -17.23
CA TYR A 350 17.48 -11.28 -18.31
C TYR A 350 17.12 -10.34 -19.47
N ASP A 351 15.86 -10.34 -19.92
CA ASP A 351 15.39 -9.51 -21.03
C ASP A 351 15.53 -8.01 -20.71
N LEU A 352 15.17 -7.59 -19.50
CA LEU A 352 15.26 -6.20 -19.06
C LEU A 352 16.71 -5.72 -18.96
N LYS A 353 17.64 -6.57 -18.48
CA LYS A 353 19.08 -6.25 -18.49
C LYS A 353 19.66 -6.19 -19.91
N ASN A 354 19.08 -6.89 -20.88
CA ASN A 354 19.47 -6.75 -22.29
C ASN A 354 18.91 -5.46 -22.92
N ALA A 355 17.69 -5.06 -22.55
CA ALA A 355 17.09 -3.81 -23.01
C ALA A 355 17.78 -2.57 -22.43
N ASN A 356 18.29 -2.66 -21.20
CA ASN A 356 19.07 -1.60 -20.55
C ASN A 356 20.21 -2.19 -19.71
N ARG A 357 21.41 -2.27 -20.31
CA ARG A 357 22.59 -2.87 -19.68
C ARG A 357 23.16 -2.07 -18.50
N ALA A 358 22.87 -0.78 -18.44
CA ALA A 358 23.36 0.10 -17.37
C ALA A 358 22.40 0.13 -16.17
N GLY A 359 21.12 -0.19 -16.38
CA GLY A 359 20.09 -0.12 -15.36
C GLY A 359 20.09 -1.32 -14.40
N ARG A 360 19.69 -1.06 -13.15
CA ARG A 360 19.38 -2.10 -12.15
C ARG A 360 17.99 -2.71 -12.43
N VAL A 361 17.79 -3.96 -12.03
CA VAL A 361 16.45 -4.58 -11.99
C VAL A 361 15.98 -4.75 -10.55
N ASN A 362 14.83 -4.14 -10.24
CA ASN A 362 14.16 -4.17 -8.95
C ASN A 362 12.92 -5.06 -9.02
N VAL A 363 12.72 -5.95 -8.05
CA VAL A 363 11.49 -6.76 -7.95
C VAL A 363 10.69 -6.31 -6.75
N LYS A 364 9.48 -5.77 -7.00
CA LYS A 364 8.57 -5.33 -5.95
C LYS A 364 7.64 -6.44 -5.51
N LEU A 365 7.87 -6.92 -4.28
CA LEU A 365 7.04 -7.89 -3.57
C LEU A 365 6.20 -7.20 -2.48
N VAL A 366 5.28 -7.94 -1.88
CA VAL A 366 4.50 -7.50 -0.72
C VAL A 366 4.82 -8.42 0.45
N SER A 367 4.85 -7.86 1.64
CA SER A 367 5.02 -8.59 2.89
C SER A 367 3.89 -9.61 3.09
N GLU A 368 4.28 -10.88 3.22
CA GLU A 368 3.49 -12.03 3.65
C GLU A 368 4.43 -13.08 4.26
N ALA A 369 3.93 -14.07 5.01
CA ALA A 369 4.77 -15.20 5.41
C ALA A 369 5.28 -15.97 4.18
N GLY A 370 6.57 -16.29 4.16
CA GLY A 370 7.23 -16.97 3.05
C GLY A 370 7.87 -16.02 2.05
N VAL A 371 7.66 -14.70 2.15
CA VAL A 371 8.28 -13.70 1.26
C VAL A 371 9.81 -13.79 1.27
N GLY A 372 10.44 -14.20 2.38
CA GLY A 372 11.90 -14.37 2.42
C GLY A 372 12.40 -15.51 1.53
N THR A 373 11.60 -16.56 1.35
CA THR A 373 11.89 -17.66 0.42
C THR A 373 11.81 -17.16 -1.02
N ILE A 374 10.77 -16.38 -1.34
CA ILE A 374 10.59 -15.77 -2.66
C ILE A 374 11.76 -14.82 -2.96
N ALA A 375 12.13 -13.96 -2.00
CA ALA A 375 13.27 -13.05 -2.12
C ALA A 375 14.60 -13.78 -2.39
N SER A 376 14.79 -14.97 -1.82
CA SER A 376 15.95 -15.83 -2.13
C SER A 376 15.94 -16.32 -3.58
N GLY A 377 14.77 -16.65 -4.12
CA GLY A 377 14.59 -16.94 -5.54
C GLY A 377 14.91 -15.74 -6.42
N VAL A 378 14.38 -14.56 -6.08
CA VAL A 378 14.64 -13.28 -6.76
C VAL A 378 16.14 -12.97 -6.83
N ALA A 379 16.87 -13.15 -5.72
CA ALA A 379 18.32 -12.97 -5.70
C ALA A 379 19.07 -13.97 -6.60
N LYS A 380 18.62 -15.23 -6.64
CA LYS A 380 19.20 -16.26 -7.55
C LYS A 380 18.90 -15.94 -9.02
N ALA A 381 17.74 -15.34 -9.30
CA ALA A 381 17.31 -14.85 -10.60
C ALA A 381 18.04 -13.57 -11.06
N LYS A 382 19.04 -13.10 -10.29
CA LYS A 382 19.93 -11.97 -10.64
C LYS A 382 19.27 -10.59 -10.64
N ALA A 383 18.20 -10.41 -9.88
CA ALA A 383 17.71 -9.08 -9.53
C ALA A 383 18.76 -8.34 -8.68
N ASP A 384 18.85 -7.03 -8.86
CA ASP A 384 19.78 -6.17 -8.13
C ASP A 384 19.15 -5.62 -6.84
N VAL A 385 17.82 -5.52 -6.82
CA VAL A 385 17.04 -5.01 -5.70
C VAL A 385 15.79 -5.88 -5.48
N VAL A 386 15.45 -6.12 -4.22
CA VAL A 386 14.12 -6.61 -3.83
C VAL A 386 13.46 -5.58 -2.92
N LEU A 387 12.27 -5.13 -3.29
CA LEU A 387 11.45 -4.23 -2.48
C LEU A 387 10.39 -5.05 -1.74
N ILE A 388 10.33 -4.92 -0.42
CA ILE A 388 9.27 -5.49 0.41
C ILE A 388 8.27 -4.40 0.80
N ALA A 389 7.09 -4.42 0.18
CA ALA A 389 6.03 -3.45 0.46
C ALA A 389 5.14 -3.89 1.61
N GLY A 390 4.82 -2.98 2.52
CA GLY A 390 3.82 -3.19 3.57
C GLY A 390 2.38 -3.10 3.05
N PHE A 391 1.46 -3.78 3.73
CA PHE A 391 0.00 -3.77 3.44
C PHE A 391 -0.61 -2.37 3.39
N ASP A 392 -0.01 -1.44 4.13
CA ASP A 392 -0.50 -0.09 4.37
C ASP A 392 -0.16 0.90 3.24
N GLY A 393 0.49 0.43 2.17
CA GLY A 393 0.79 1.19 0.96
C GLY A 393 -0.43 1.88 0.34
N GLY A 394 -0.21 3.04 -0.29
CA GLY A 394 -1.26 3.82 -0.94
C GLY A 394 -1.77 3.21 -2.25
N THR A 395 -2.94 3.66 -2.71
CA THR A 395 -3.48 3.34 -4.04
C THR A 395 -4.44 4.41 -4.53
N GLY A 396 -4.44 4.68 -5.83
CA GLY A 396 -5.43 5.55 -6.49
C GLY A 396 -6.80 4.90 -6.62
N ALA A 397 -6.84 3.57 -6.83
CA ALA A 397 -8.06 2.77 -6.96
C ALA A 397 -7.81 1.30 -6.58
N SER A 398 -8.62 0.78 -5.66
CA SER A 398 -8.58 -0.61 -5.20
C SER A 398 -9.90 -0.98 -4.51
N PRO A 399 -10.33 -2.26 -4.55
CA PRO A 399 -11.40 -2.75 -3.70
C PRO A 399 -11.10 -2.51 -2.22
N MET A 400 -12.09 -2.06 -1.46
CA MET A 400 -11.93 -1.82 -0.01
C MET A 400 -11.53 -3.08 0.75
N SER A 401 -12.03 -4.25 0.32
CA SER A 401 -11.67 -5.54 0.90
C SER A 401 -10.16 -5.80 0.83
N SER A 402 -9.50 -5.40 -0.26
CA SER A 402 -8.07 -5.66 -0.46
C SER A 402 -7.22 -4.67 0.36
N ILE A 403 -7.61 -3.40 0.41
CA ILE A 403 -6.93 -2.40 1.25
C ILE A 403 -6.93 -2.82 2.74
N ARG A 404 -7.98 -3.48 3.20
CA ARG A 404 -8.13 -3.85 4.61
C ARG A 404 -7.61 -5.24 4.96
N HIS A 405 -7.74 -6.20 4.05
CA HIS A 405 -7.66 -7.62 4.42
C HIS A 405 -6.57 -8.38 3.64
N THR A 406 -5.64 -7.69 2.97
CA THR A 406 -4.53 -8.35 2.26
C THR A 406 -3.19 -7.68 2.47
N GLY A 407 -2.13 -8.49 2.49
CA GLY A 407 -0.76 -8.08 2.83
C GLY A 407 -0.53 -8.00 4.34
N LEU A 408 0.73 -7.86 4.74
CA LEU A 408 1.14 -7.71 6.13
C LEU A 408 2.04 -6.48 6.37
N PRO A 409 2.27 -6.10 7.65
CA PRO A 409 3.22 -5.06 7.99
C PRO A 409 4.60 -5.33 7.37
N TRP A 410 5.26 -4.29 6.86
CA TRP A 410 6.57 -4.45 6.23
C TRP A 410 7.62 -4.89 7.23
N GLU A 411 7.47 -4.59 8.53
CA GLU A 411 8.39 -5.00 9.60
C GLU A 411 8.59 -6.52 9.60
N LEU A 412 7.53 -7.30 9.37
CA LEU A 412 7.57 -8.75 9.33
C LEU A 412 8.27 -9.27 8.07
N GLY A 413 7.80 -8.85 6.90
CA GLY A 413 8.34 -9.31 5.63
C GLY A 413 9.78 -8.87 5.40
N LEU A 414 10.15 -7.68 5.85
CA LEU A 414 11.51 -7.15 5.77
C LEU A 414 12.47 -7.97 6.64
N ALA A 415 12.11 -8.20 7.90
CA ALA A 415 12.92 -9.01 8.80
C ALA A 415 13.07 -10.45 8.29
N GLU A 416 11.98 -11.06 7.82
CA GLU A 416 12.01 -12.42 7.24
C GLU A 416 12.91 -12.47 6.00
N THR A 417 12.81 -11.47 5.12
CA THR A 417 13.64 -11.36 3.91
C THR A 417 15.12 -11.24 4.26
N HIS A 418 15.46 -10.33 5.17
CA HIS A 418 16.83 -10.13 5.62
C HIS A 418 17.43 -11.42 6.21
N GLN A 419 16.72 -12.05 7.15
CA GLN A 419 17.17 -13.28 7.80
C GLN A 419 17.30 -14.44 6.82
N THR A 420 16.36 -14.60 5.90
CA THR A 420 16.37 -15.73 4.95
C THR A 420 17.50 -15.57 3.93
N LEU A 421 17.72 -14.36 3.42
CA LEU A 421 18.85 -14.07 2.53
C LEU A 421 20.20 -14.31 3.21
N LEU A 422 20.34 -13.96 4.50
CA LEU A 422 21.55 -14.25 5.28
C LEU A 422 21.77 -15.76 5.43
N LYS A 423 20.75 -16.50 5.88
CA LYS A 423 20.80 -17.96 6.05
C LYS A 423 21.21 -18.70 4.76
N ASN A 424 20.88 -18.14 3.60
CA ASN A 424 21.21 -18.71 2.30
C ASN A 424 22.51 -18.17 1.67
N GLY A 425 23.25 -17.27 2.33
CA GLY A 425 24.46 -16.66 1.75
C GLY A 425 24.18 -15.80 0.50
N LEU A 426 23.00 -15.19 0.45
CA LEU A 426 22.53 -14.37 -0.69
C LEU A 426 22.42 -12.88 -0.34
N ARG A 427 22.45 -12.51 0.94
CA ARG A 427 22.20 -11.12 1.38
C ARG A 427 23.18 -10.10 0.80
N ASN A 428 24.41 -10.50 0.52
CA ASN A 428 25.44 -9.66 -0.11
C ASN A 428 25.29 -9.52 -1.64
N ARG A 429 24.29 -10.16 -2.26
CA ARG A 429 24.07 -10.16 -3.71
C ARG A 429 22.95 -9.23 -4.17
N ILE A 430 22.15 -8.71 -3.24
CA ILE A 430 20.93 -7.97 -3.54
C ILE A 430 20.72 -6.86 -2.51
N VAL A 431 20.31 -5.69 -2.99
CA VAL A 431 19.88 -4.57 -2.13
C VAL A 431 18.46 -4.85 -1.64
N VAL A 432 18.19 -4.64 -0.36
CA VAL A 432 16.84 -4.77 0.19
C VAL A 432 16.23 -3.38 0.39
N GLN A 433 15.15 -3.10 -0.33
CA GLN A 433 14.36 -1.88 -0.19
C GLN A 433 13.06 -2.17 0.58
N SER A 434 12.54 -1.19 1.31
CA SER A 434 11.24 -1.31 1.95
C SER A 434 10.38 -0.07 1.70
N ASP A 435 9.08 -0.26 1.54
CA ASP A 435 8.07 0.81 1.49
C ASP A 435 6.81 0.40 2.26
N GLY A 436 5.96 1.38 2.56
CA GLY A 436 4.76 1.17 3.37
C GLY A 436 4.65 2.23 4.44
N GLN A 437 4.02 3.35 4.08
CA GLN A 437 3.65 4.41 5.03
C GLN A 437 4.81 4.94 5.88
N MET A 438 6.06 4.86 5.39
CA MET A 438 7.22 5.48 6.00
C MET A 438 7.05 7.01 5.97
N LYS A 439 6.93 7.60 7.15
CA LYS A 439 6.49 8.98 7.36
C LYS A 439 7.46 9.82 8.17
N THR A 440 8.24 9.17 9.03
CA THR A 440 9.12 9.83 9.99
C THR A 440 10.54 9.27 9.87
N PRO A 441 11.56 10.00 10.34
CA PRO A 441 12.91 9.47 10.40
C PRO A 441 13.04 8.20 11.25
N ARG A 442 12.20 8.08 12.28
CA ARG A 442 12.08 6.88 13.12
C ARG A 442 11.72 5.65 12.30
N ASP A 443 10.78 5.76 11.36
CA ASP A 443 10.42 4.67 10.45
C ASP A 443 11.62 4.19 9.63
N LEU A 444 12.45 5.13 9.16
CA LEU A 444 13.67 4.81 8.40
C LEU A 444 14.66 4.04 9.26
N ALA A 445 14.94 4.53 10.48
CA ALA A 445 15.84 3.88 11.43
C ALA A 445 15.40 2.44 11.76
N VAL A 446 14.11 2.23 12.03
CA VAL A 446 13.57 0.87 12.25
C VAL A 446 13.74 0.01 11.00
N ALA A 447 13.41 0.52 9.81
CA ALA A 447 13.58 -0.23 8.57
C ALA A 447 15.06 -0.60 8.32
N THR A 448 16.00 0.31 8.57
CA THR A 448 17.44 0.04 8.45
C THR A 448 17.88 -1.07 9.38
N LEU A 449 17.48 -1.01 10.66
CA LEU A 449 17.82 -2.03 11.66
C LEU A 449 17.21 -3.40 11.33
N LEU A 450 16.05 -3.43 10.68
CA LEU A 450 15.42 -4.65 10.19
C LEU A 450 16.02 -5.14 8.85
N GLY A 451 16.95 -4.38 8.27
CA GLY A 451 17.79 -4.82 7.16
C GLY A 451 17.53 -4.15 5.82
N ALA A 452 16.75 -3.07 5.76
CA ALA A 452 16.60 -2.25 4.56
C ALA A 452 17.83 -1.35 4.33
N GLU A 453 18.15 -1.10 3.06
CA GLU A 453 19.22 -0.22 2.61
C GLU A 453 18.69 1.00 1.83
N GLU A 454 17.49 0.88 1.27
CA GLU A 454 16.77 1.92 0.54
C GLU A 454 15.32 2.03 1.05
N TRP A 455 14.72 3.22 0.95
CA TRP A 455 13.39 3.50 1.50
C TRP A 455 12.46 4.12 0.46
N GLY A 456 11.24 3.59 0.35
CA GLY A 456 10.19 4.13 -0.49
C GLY A 456 9.24 5.04 0.29
N VAL A 457 9.11 6.30 -0.14
CA VAL A 457 8.20 7.28 0.48
C VAL A 457 7.24 7.83 -0.58
N ALA A 458 5.95 7.52 -0.44
CA ALA A 458 4.93 7.85 -1.44
C ALA A 458 3.87 8.82 -0.92
N THR A 459 2.99 8.34 -0.03
CA THR A 459 1.84 9.12 0.46
C THR A 459 2.29 10.41 1.16
N ALA A 460 3.36 10.38 1.96
CA ALA A 460 3.88 11.58 2.61
C ALA A 460 4.37 12.63 1.59
N ALA A 461 5.02 12.20 0.51
CA ALA A 461 5.43 13.09 -0.57
C ALA A 461 4.21 13.72 -1.27
N LEU A 462 3.14 12.96 -1.52
CA LEU A 462 1.89 13.53 -2.04
C LEU A 462 1.21 14.49 -1.06
N VAL A 463 1.31 14.25 0.25
CA VAL A 463 0.79 15.17 1.27
C VAL A 463 1.56 16.49 1.24
N VAL A 464 2.88 16.43 1.08
CA VAL A 464 3.75 17.62 0.87
C VAL A 464 3.36 18.38 -0.39
N GLU A 465 3.01 17.69 -1.48
CA GLU A 465 2.47 18.32 -2.70
C GLU A 465 1.06 18.91 -2.54
N GLY A 466 0.40 18.71 -1.40
CA GLY A 466 -0.90 19.32 -1.08
C GLY A 466 -2.05 18.32 -0.84
N CYS A 467 -1.79 17.01 -0.81
CA CYS A 467 -2.85 16.02 -0.58
C CYS A 467 -3.46 16.17 0.82
N ILE A 468 -4.78 16.38 0.86
CA ILE A 468 -5.56 16.51 2.10
C ILE A 468 -6.24 15.20 2.53
N MET A 469 -5.82 14.05 1.99
CA MET A 469 -6.34 12.72 2.34
C MET A 469 -7.87 12.55 2.23
N MET A 470 -8.48 13.17 1.22
CA MET A 470 -9.94 13.07 0.96
C MET A 470 -10.38 11.65 0.54
N ARG A 471 -9.45 10.80 0.07
CA ARG A 471 -9.68 9.40 -0.37
C ARG A 471 -10.70 9.26 -1.52
N LYS A 472 -10.78 10.25 -2.41
CA LYS A 472 -11.60 10.23 -3.65
C LYS A 472 -10.76 10.12 -4.92
N CYS A 473 -9.55 9.58 -4.83
CA CYS A 473 -8.58 9.49 -5.93
C CYS A 473 -9.13 8.75 -7.16
N HIS A 474 -10.00 7.76 -6.94
CA HIS A 474 -10.66 6.96 -7.97
C HIS A 474 -11.86 7.66 -8.64
N LYS A 475 -12.33 8.80 -8.13
CA LYS A 475 -13.51 9.50 -8.67
C LYS A 475 -13.16 10.62 -9.66
N ASN A 476 -11.88 10.82 -9.94
CA ASN A 476 -11.38 11.93 -10.74
C ASN A 476 -11.71 13.34 -10.17
N THR A 477 -12.18 13.44 -8.92
CA THR A 477 -12.64 14.70 -8.30
C THR A 477 -11.66 15.22 -7.23
N CYS A 478 -10.35 15.11 -7.46
CA CYS A 478 -9.37 15.58 -6.48
C CYS A 478 -9.43 17.12 -6.38
N PRO A 479 -9.70 17.70 -5.19
CA PRO A 479 -9.93 19.15 -5.07
C PRO A 479 -8.65 19.99 -5.20
N VAL A 480 -7.48 19.35 -5.10
CA VAL A 480 -6.14 19.98 -5.06
C VAL A 480 -5.27 19.58 -6.26
N GLY A 481 -5.88 19.09 -7.34
CA GLY A 481 -5.17 18.81 -8.60
C GLY A 481 -4.18 17.64 -8.59
N ILE A 482 -4.09 16.84 -7.53
CA ILE A 482 -3.14 15.70 -7.45
C ILE A 482 -3.69 14.45 -8.13
N ALA A 483 -4.80 13.88 -7.67
CA ALA A 483 -5.30 12.58 -8.13
C ALA A 483 -6.44 12.69 -9.16
N THR A 484 -6.24 13.51 -10.19
CA THR A 484 -7.28 13.85 -11.20
C THR A 484 -6.64 14.12 -12.57
N GLN A 485 -7.37 13.78 -13.64
CA GLN A 485 -7.10 14.19 -15.02
C GLN A 485 -8.07 15.28 -15.50
N ASN A 486 -8.99 15.73 -14.65
CA ASN A 486 -9.85 16.87 -14.98
C ASN A 486 -9.01 18.15 -15.07
N LYS A 487 -9.00 18.79 -16.24
CA LYS A 487 -8.18 19.98 -16.54
C LYS A 487 -8.41 21.11 -15.53
N THR A 488 -9.66 21.46 -15.24
CA THR A 488 -10.01 22.52 -14.28
C THR A 488 -9.60 22.20 -12.85
N LEU A 489 -9.60 20.93 -12.45
CA LEU A 489 -9.12 20.54 -11.12
C LEU A 489 -7.59 20.50 -11.05
N ARG A 490 -6.91 20.17 -12.16
CA ARG A 490 -5.44 20.20 -12.25
C ARG A 490 -4.88 21.62 -12.11
N GLU A 491 -5.58 22.63 -12.59
CA GLU A 491 -5.24 24.05 -12.38
C GLU A 491 -5.14 24.46 -10.91
N ARG A 492 -5.69 23.65 -9.99
CA ARG A 492 -5.63 23.88 -8.53
C ARG A 492 -4.40 23.28 -7.87
N PHE A 493 -3.53 22.60 -8.62
CA PHE A 493 -2.28 22.07 -8.11
C PHE A 493 -1.32 23.20 -7.74
N ASP A 494 -0.85 23.23 -6.49
CA ASP A 494 0.09 24.23 -5.94
C ASP A 494 1.28 23.54 -5.22
N GLY A 495 1.56 22.30 -5.60
CA GLY A 495 2.74 21.56 -5.13
C GLY A 495 4.01 22.17 -5.71
N ARG A 496 5.07 22.24 -4.90
CA ARG A 496 6.36 22.81 -5.28
C ARG A 496 7.47 21.79 -5.13
N VAL A 497 8.39 21.81 -6.09
CA VAL A 497 9.58 20.97 -6.08
C VAL A 497 10.39 21.20 -4.80
N GLU A 498 10.49 22.45 -4.36
CA GLU A 498 11.24 22.86 -3.18
C GLU A 498 10.67 22.26 -1.89
N ASP A 499 9.34 22.20 -1.77
CA ASP A 499 8.66 21.63 -0.61
C ASP A 499 8.98 20.13 -0.48
N VAL A 500 8.98 19.40 -1.60
CA VAL A 500 9.35 17.97 -1.66
C VAL A 500 10.83 17.76 -1.34
N VAL A 501 11.72 18.59 -1.89
CA VAL A 501 13.16 18.54 -1.57
C VAL A 501 13.40 18.77 -0.09
N THR A 502 12.77 19.79 0.50
CA THR A 502 12.87 20.09 1.94
C THR A 502 12.35 18.92 2.79
N PHE A 503 11.26 18.26 2.40
CA PHE A 503 10.78 17.08 3.09
C PHE A 503 11.82 15.95 3.17
N PHE A 504 12.44 15.59 2.05
CA PHE A 504 13.45 14.53 2.05
C PHE A 504 14.72 14.93 2.80
N GLN A 505 15.12 16.20 2.74
CA GLN A 505 16.21 16.74 3.57
C GLN A 505 15.90 16.59 5.06
N TYR A 506 14.67 16.91 5.49
CA TYR A 506 14.25 16.74 6.88
C TYR A 506 14.17 15.29 7.33
N MET A 507 13.70 14.40 6.46
CA MET A 507 13.72 12.96 6.72
C MET A 507 15.14 12.44 6.94
N ALA A 508 16.09 12.86 6.11
CA ALA A 508 17.50 12.49 6.23
C ALA A 508 18.17 13.14 7.46
N GLU A 509 17.91 14.43 7.70
CA GLU A 509 18.45 15.16 8.85
C GLU A 509 17.99 14.55 10.18
N GLY A 510 16.71 14.17 10.29
CA GLY A 510 16.19 13.51 11.48
C GLY A 510 16.58 12.03 11.59
N TYR A 511 17.11 11.42 10.53
CA TYR A 511 17.65 10.05 10.57
C TYR A 511 19.09 10.04 11.09
N VAL A 512 19.83 11.11 10.82
CA VAL A 512 21.20 11.33 11.28
C VAL A 512 21.27 11.83 12.74
N LYS A 513 20.30 12.66 13.15
CA LYS A 513 20.20 13.26 14.49
C LYS A 513 19.36 12.42 15.43
#